data_AF-A0A7W0PPH2-F1
#
_entry.id   AF-A0A7W0PPH2-F1
#
_cell.length_a   1.000
_cell.length_b   1.000
_cell.length_c   1.000
_cell.angle_alpha   90.00
_cell.angle_beta   90.00
_cell.angle_gamma   90.00
#
_symmetry.space_group_name_H-M   'P 1'
#
loop_
_entity.id
_entity.type
_entity.pdbx_description
1 polymer ?
#
loop_
_entity_poly.entity_id
_entity_poly.type
_entity_poly.pdbx_seq_one_letter_code
_entity_poly.pdbx_strand_id
1 'polypeptide(L)'
;TNVVDVFGDMPANVFGELGGAPLRSADRVVITYGTADPQFGSPLALSAISFPDGDFFPVDFTAGAFISMASQTDDYEATAFGQDGGLAWIQSETTVGAGGGKPGTPETGFVLYTLAWGEKDSSLLFTAAATSPSGLNALVTTFVAVIENWHGREVNATYLCW
;
A
#
# COMPACT_ATOMS: atom_id res chain seq x y z
N THR A 1 -5.16 17.32 -6.56
CA THR A 1 -6.08 16.18 -6.73
C THR A 1 -6.47 15.62 -5.39
N ASN A 2 -7.76 15.33 -5.19
CA ASN A 2 -8.23 14.75 -3.94
C ASN A 2 -8.00 13.23 -4.02
N VAL A 3 -7.12 12.72 -3.16
CA VAL A 3 -6.77 11.28 -3.07
C VAL A 3 -8.02 10.41 -2.88
N VAL A 4 -9.05 10.93 -2.22
CA VAL A 4 -10.33 10.22 -2.04
C VAL A 4 -11.02 9.95 -3.38
N ASP A 5 -10.96 10.90 -4.32
CA ASP A 5 -11.62 10.77 -5.62
C ASP A 5 -10.91 9.72 -6.48
N VAL A 6 -9.57 9.67 -6.43
CA VAL A 6 -8.77 8.63 -7.09
C VAL A 6 -9.14 7.24 -6.58
N PHE A 7 -9.32 7.10 -5.26
CA PHE A 7 -9.73 5.83 -4.66
C PHE A 7 -11.18 5.47 -4.99
N GLY A 8 -12.06 6.47 -5.18
CA GLY A 8 -13.43 6.27 -5.63
C GLY A 8 -13.55 5.76 -7.06
N ASP A 9 -12.56 6.05 -7.90
CA ASP A 9 -12.48 5.62 -9.29
C ASP A 9 -11.80 4.26 -9.47
N MET A 10 -11.32 3.64 -8.39
CA MET A 10 -10.83 2.28 -8.44
C MET A 10 -11.95 1.31 -8.88
N PRO A 11 -11.65 0.31 -9.72
CA PRO A 11 -12.67 -0.58 -10.24
C PRO A 11 -13.28 -1.43 -9.13
N ALA A 12 -14.55 -1.82 -9.30
CA ALA A 12 -15.26 -2.65 -8.33
C ALA A 12 -14.66 -4.07 -8.17
N ASN A 13 -13.78 -4.50 -9.08
CA ASN A 13 -13.08 -5.77 -9.00
C ASN A 13 -11.60 -5.59 -9.34
N VAL A 14 -10.73 -6.16 -8.52
CA VAL A 14 -9.29 -6.26 -8.77
C VAL A 14 -8.89 -7.70 -8.51
N PHE A 15 -8.24 -8.34 -9.47
CA PHE A 15 -7.72 -9.71 -9.34
C PHE A 15 -8.78 -10.74 -8.92
N GLY A 16 -10.04 -10.58 -9.36
CA GLY A 16 -11.14 -11.47 -9.00
C GLY A 16 -11.79 -11.15 -7.65
N GLU A 17 -11.21 -10.24 -6.86
CA GLU A 17 -11.75 -9.82 -5.57
C GLU A 17 -12.63 -8.57 -5.73
N LEU A 18 -13.78 -8.55 -5.05
CA LEU A 18 -14.69 -7.40 -5.06
C LEU A 18 -14.22 -6.32 -4.09
N GLY A 19 -14.18 -5.08 -4.57
CA GLY A 19 -13.78 -3.91 -3.81
C GLY A 19 -14.92 -3.34 -2.94
N GLY A 20 -14.56 -2.88 -1.74
CA GLY A 20 -15.44 -2.07 -0.91
C GLY A 20 -15.42 -0.58 -1.33
N ALA A 21 -16.25 0.22 -0.67
CA ALA A 21 -16.12 1.67 -0.76
C ALA A 21 -14.84 2.14 -0.05
N PRO A 22 -14.14 3.18 -0.56
CA PRO A 22 -13.02 3.77 0.15
C PRO A 22 -13.43 4.24 1.55
N LEU A 23 -12.65 3.87 2.55
CA LEU A 23 -12.77 4.33 3.92
C LEU A 23 -11.77 5.47 4.15
N ARG A 24 -12.21 6.51 4.87
CA ARG A 24 -11.41 7.69 5.16
C ARG A 24 -11.24 7.89 6.66
N SER A 25 -10.02 8.12 7.10
CA SER A 25 -9.66 8.68 8.42
C SER A 25 -9.06 10.08 8.25
N ALA A 26 -8.56 10.67 9.34
CA ALA A 26 -7.94 12.00 9.34
C ALA A 26 -6.75 12.07 8.39
N ASP A 27 -5.87 11.07 8.45
CA ASP A 27 -4.56 11.00 7.78
C ASP A 27 -4.50 9.95 6.67
N ARG A 28 -5.57 9.18 6.44
CA ARG A 28 -5.53 8.01 5.56
C ARG A 28 -6.80 7.82 4.75
N VAL A 29 -6.62 7.31 3.54
CA VAL A 29 -7.67 6.70 2.74
C VAL A 29 -7.27 5.25 2.47
N VAL A 30 -8.20 4.31 2.60
CA VAL A 30 -7.97 2.89 2.34
C VAL A 30 -9.12 2.31 1.52
N ILE A 31 -8.79 1.45 0.56
CA ILE A 31 -9.75 0.58 -0.11
C ILE A 31 -9.26 -0.86 0.03
N THR A 32 -10.18 -1.78 0.32
CA THR A 32 -9.89 -3.20 0.44
C THR A 32 -10.70 -3.99 -0.56
N TYR A 33 -10.14 -5.13 -1.00
CA TYR A 33 -10.83 -6.06 -1.87
C TYR A 33 -10.86 -7.45 -1.24
N GLY A 34 -11.95 -8.15 -1.49
CA GLY A 34 -12.19 -9.50 -1.02
C GLY A 34 -12.74 -9.54 0.39
N THR A 35 -13.22 -10.72 0.77
CA THR A 35 -13.79 -10.93 2.10
C THR A 35 -12.69 -10.84 3.14
N ALA A 36 -12.84 -9.96 4.12
CA ALA A 36 -11.90 -9.84 5.21
C ALA A 36 -11.90 -11.12 6.04
N ASP A 37 -10.74 -11.76 6.13
CA ASP A 37 -10.49 -12.80 7.10
C ASP A 37 -10.42 -12.15 8.50
N PRO A 38 -11.12 -12.65 9.52
CA PRO A 38 -11.13 -12.06 10.86
C PRO A 38 -9.74 -11.98 11.52
N GLN A 39 -8.84 -12.86 11.13
CA GLN A 39 -7.50 -13.02 11.67
C GLN A 39 -6.46 -12.25 10.85
N PHE A 40 -6.69 -12.10 9.54
CA PHE A 40 -5.68 -11.66 8.59
C PHE A 40 -6.07 -10.43 7.76
N GLY A 41 -7.32 -9.99 7.84
CA GLY A 41 -7.84 -8.87 7.06
C GLY A 41 -8.20 -9.24 5.63
N SER A 42 -8.39 -8.23 4.79
CA SER A 42 -8.73 -8.41 3.38
C SER A 42 -7.52 -8.91 2.57
N PRO A 43 -7.73 -9.77 1.57
CA PRO A 43 -6.64 -10.32 0.77
C PRO A 43 -5.89 -9.27 -0.05
N LEU A 44 -6.53 -8.15 -0.37
CA LEU A 44 -5.91 -6.99 -1.01
C LEU A 44 -6.29 -5.72 -0.25
N ALA A 45 -5.32 -4.83 -0.03
CA ALA A 45 -5.53 -3.52 0.54
C ALA A 45 -4.63 -2.49 -0.13
N LEU A 46 -5.20 -1.33 -0.46
CA LEU A 46 -4.48 -0.17 -0.94
C LEU A 46 -4.80 0.99 -0.01
N SER A 47 -3.80 1.77 0.38
CA SER A 47 -4.00 3.00 1.12
C SER A 47 -3.07 4.11 0.70
N ALA A 48 -3.48 5.33 1.02
CA ALA A 48 -2.69 6.54 0.93
C ALA A 48 -2.67 7.19 2.32
N ILE A 49 -1.48 7.57 2.77
CA ILE A 49 -1.22 8.18 4.08
C ILE A 49 -0.69 9.59 3.84
N SER A 50 -1.27 10.57 4.52
CA SER A 50 -0.83 11.95 4.58
C SER A 50 -0.08 12.17 5.89
N PHE A 51 1.23 12.36 5.82
CA PHE A 51 2.05 12.66 7.00
C PHE A 51 1.60 13.93 7.76
N PRO A 52 1.32 15.08 7.12
CA PRO A 52 0.97 16.31 7.84
C PRO A 52 -0.42 16.26 8.49
N ASP A 53 -1.30 15.37 8.03
CA ASP A 53 -2.64 15.20 8.61
C ASP A 53 -2.65 14.17 9.76
N GLY A 54 -1.53 13.48 9.99
CA GLY A 54 -1.34 12.53 11.08
C GLY A 54 -0.59 13.13 12.27
N ASP A 55 -0.68 12.45 13.42
CA ASP A 55 -0.10 12.94 14.67
C ASP A 55 1.32 12.42 14.95
N PHE A 56 1.80 11.44 14.16
CA PHE A 56 3.04 10.71 14.46
C PHE A 56 4.28 11.34 13.83
N PHE A 57 4.20 11.71 12.55
CA PHE A 57 5.34 12.21 11.80
C PHE A 57 5.41 13.75 11.85
N PRO A 58 6.62 14.34 11.78
CA PRO A 58 6.76 15.77 11.54
C PRO A 58 5.99 16.22 10.28
N VAL A 59 5.50 17.45 10.26
CA VAL A 59 4.70 17.99 9.13
C VAL A 59 5.46 18.07 7.81
N ASP A 60 6.79 18.13 7.88
CA ASP A 60 7.72 18.15 6.74
C ASP A 60 8.29 16.76 6.41
N PHE A 61 7.79 15.70 7.04
CA PHE A 61 8.20 14.34 6.74
C PHE A 61 7.73 13.93 5.34
N THR A 62 8.61 13.24 4.60
CA THR A 62 8.36 12.90 3.20
C THR A 62 8.36 11.40 2.97
N ALA A 63 7.78 10.96 1.85
CA ALA A 63 7.81 9.57 1.44
C ALA A 63 9.26 9.08 1.27
N GLY A 64 10.14 9.89 0.69
CA GLY A 64 11.57 9.55 0.57
C GLY A 64 12.23 9.31 1.93
N ALA A 65 11.92 10.15 2.93
CA ALA A 65 12.42 9.97 4.29
C ALA A 65 11.88 8.68 4.94
N PHE A 66 10.58 8.40 4.77
CA PHE A 66 9.98 7.15 5.25
C PHE A 66 10.65 5.93 4.63
N ILE A 67 10.78 5.90 3.30
CA ILE A 67 11.39 4.79 2.56
C ILE A 67 12.85 4.61 2.97
N SER A 68 13.62 5.69 3.07
CA SER A 68 15.02 5.63 3.50
C SER A 68 15.19 5.12 4.93
N MET A 69 14.24 5.41 5.82
CA MET A 69 14.25 4.91 7.19
C MET A 69 13.88 3.41 7.21
N ALA A 70 12.78 3.04 6.55
CA ALA A 70 12.26 1.68 6.52
C ALA A 70 13.23 0.69 5.86
N SER A 71 13.97 1.12 4.84
CA SER A 71 14.95 0.27 4.14
C SER A 71 16.19 -0.06 4.96
N GLN A 72 16.43 0.65 6.07
CA GLN A 72 17.59 0.45 6.94
C GLN A 72 17.28 -0.44 8.16
N THR A 73 16.02 -0.81 8.37
CA THR A 73 15.61 -1.62 9.51
C THR A 73 15.29 -3.04 9.07
N ASP A 74 15.91 -4.02 9.73
CA ASP A 74 15.59 -5.45 9.51
C ASP A 74 14.12 -5.76 9.84
N ASP A 75 13.51 -4.99 10.75
CA ASP A 75 12.11 -5.11 11.18
C ASP A 75 11.09 -4.91 10.05
N TYR A 76 11.48 -4.23 8.97
CA TYR A 76 10.58 -3.99 7.83
C TYR A 76 10.60 -5.14 6.81
N GLU A 77 11.44 -6.17 7.02
CA GLU A 77 11.56 -7.36 6.17
C GLU A 77 11.63 -7.02 4.67
N ALA A 78 12.39 -5.96 4.36
CA ALA A 78 12.50 -5.41 3.02
C ALA A 78 13.23 -6.40 2.10
N THR A 79 12.59 -6.78 1.01
CA THR A 79 13.17 -7.66 -0.01
C THR A 79 13.82 -6.88 -1.14
N ALA A 80 13.33 -5.66 -1.40
CA ALA A 80 13.91 -4.73 -2.35
C ALA A 80 13.51 -3.28 -2.00
N PHE A 81 14.34 -2.32 -2.39
CA PHE A 81 14.03 -0.90 -2.29
C PHE A 81 14.85 -0.12 -3.32
N GLY A 82 14.39 1.06 -3.66
CA GLY A 82 15.06 1.88 -4.66
C GLY A 82 14.53 3.29 -4.76
N GLN A 83 15.21 4.04 -5.62
CA GLN A 83 14.80 5.36 -6.05
C GLN A 83 15.00 5.47 -7.56
N ASP A 84 13.94 5.86 -8.27
CA ASP A 84 13.93 6.03 -9.72
C ASP A 84 13.47 7.45 -10.05
N GLY A 85 14.45 8.34 -10.23
CA GLY A 85 14.18 9.77 -10.40
C GLY A 85 13.54 10.37 -9.14
N GLY A 86 12.29 10.82 -9.27
CA GLY A 86 11.49 11.38 -8.18
C GLY A 86 10.87 10.30 -7.28
N LEU A 87 10.66 9.09 -7.78
CA LEU A 87 9.98 8.04 -7.04
C LEU A 87 10.92 7.35 -6.03
N ALA A 88 10.45 7.15 -4.80
CA ALA A 88 11.07 6.29 -3.80
C ALA A 88 10.12 5.13 -3.45
N TRP A 89 10.67 3.93 -3.27
CA TRP A 89 9.86 2.73 -3.01
C TRP A 89 10.59 1.67 -2.16
N ILE A 90 9.80 0.82 -1.50
CA ILE A 90 10.22 -0.35 -0.73
C ILE A 90 9.22 -1.48 -0.89
N GLN A 91 9.73 -2.69 -1.11
CA GLN A 91 8.99 -3.94 -1.13
C GLN A 91 9.38 -4.78 0.08
N SER A 92 8.39 -5.41 0.69
CA SER A 92 8.59 -6.31 1.82
C SER A 92 7.75 -7.56 1.71
N GLU A 93 8.26 -8.64 2.27
CA GLU A 93 7.56 -9.92 2.39
C GLU A 93 7.55 -10.35 3.86
N THR A 94 6.38 -10.31 4.47
CA THR A 94 6.24 -10.59 5.90
C THR A 94 5.35 -11.78 6.18
N THR A 95 5.83 -12.70 7.01
CA THR A 95 5.01 -13.83 7.45
C THR A 95 4.06 -13.36 8.55
N VAL A 96 2.78 -13.25 8.21
CA VAL A 96 1.72 -12.94 9.17
C VAL A 96 1.14 -14.26 9.66
N GLY A 97 1.35 -14.56 10.94
CA GLY A 97 0.69 -15.67 11.63
C GLY A 97 -0.27 -15.14 12.68
N ALA A 98 -1.34 -15.89 12.96
CA ALA A 98 -1.87 -15.84 14.32
C ALA A 98 -1.33 -17.03 15.08
N GLY A 99 -0.64 -16.73 16.17
CA GLY A 99 -0.18 -17.74 17.10
C GLY A 99 -1.39 -18.54 17.61
N GLY A 100 -1.29 -19.86 17.46
CA GLY A 100 -2.02 -20.81 18.26
C GLY A 100 -1.63 -20.64 19.73
N GLY A 101 -2.20 -19.65 20.42
CA GLY A 101 -1.91 -19.35 21.84
C GLY A 101 -2.27 -20.47 22.82
N LYS A 102 -2.58 -21.67 22.31
CA LYS A 102 -2.88 -22.90 23.05
C LYS A 102 -2.02 -24.04 22.49
N PRO A 103 -1.47 -24.90 23.37
CA PRO A 103 -0.81 -26.14 22.96
C PRO A 103 -1.72 -26.96 22.02
N GLY A 104 -1.19 -27.37 20.87
CA GLY A 104 -1.91 -28.20 19.89
C GLY A 104 -2.70 -27.42 18.82
N THR A 105 -2.65 -26.09 18.80
CA THR A 105 -3.18 -25.30 17.66
C THR A 105 -2.07 -25.10 16.63
N PRO A 106 -2.26 -25.48 15.35
CA PRO A 106 -1.28 -25.23 14.31
C PRO A 106 -1.01 -23.72 14.18
N GLU A 107 0.25 -23.34 13.96
CA GLU A 107 0.56 -22.02 13.45
C GLU A 107 0.00 -21.93 12.03
N THR A 108 -1.05 -21.13 11.86
CA THR A 108 -1.50 -20.72 10.54
C THR A 108 -0.88 -19.38 10.23
N GLY A 109 -0.06 -19.33 9.19
CA GLY A 109 0.50 -18.10 8.67
C GLY A 109 0.50 -18.10 7.15
N PHE A 110 0.59 -16.90 6.59
CA PHE A 110 0.76 -16.67 5.16
C PHE A 110 1.75 -15.52 4.96
N VAL A 111 2.32 -15.43 3.77
CA VAL A 111 3.20 -14.32 3.40
C VAL A 111 2.34 -13.16 2.91
N LEU A 112 2.48 -12.01 3.55
CA LEU A 112 1.95 -10.75 3.10
C LEU A 112 3.01 -10.02 2.27
N TYR A 113 2.66 -9.72 1.02
CA TYR A 113 3.49 -8.97 0.09
C TYR A 113 3.08 -7.52 0.15
N THR A 114 4.03 -6.61 0.35
CA THR A 114 3.75 -5.18 0.43
C THR A 114 4.63 -4.35 -0.49
N LEU A 115 4.09 -3.23 -0.95
CA LEU A 115 4.82 -2.16 -1.63
C LEU A 115 4.42 -0.85 -0.96
N ALA A 116 5.40 -0.07 -0.50
CA ALA A 116 5.18 1.33 -0.15
C ALA A 116 5.96 2.22 -1.12
N TRP A 117 5.34 3.29 -1.60
CA TRP A 117 5.93 4.17 -2.60
C TRP A 117 5.38 5.59 -2.54
N GLY A 118 6.14 6.53 -3.09
CA GLY A 118 5.71 7.91 -3.28
C GLY A 118 6.82 8.75 -3.91
N GLU A 119 6.44 9.93 -4.40
CA GLU A 119 7.42 10.95 -4.79
C GLU A 119 8.28 11.33 -3.57
N LYS A 120 9.60 11.35 -3.72
CA LYS A 120 10.58 11.45 -2.63
C LYS A 120 10.38 12.68 -1.74
N ASP A 121 9.90 13.76 -2.31
CA ASP A 121 9.66 15.05 -1.64
C ASP A 121 8.17 15.24 -1.29
N SER A 122 7.31 14.25 -1.54
CA SER A 122 5.87 14.28 -1.25
C SER A 122 5.58 13.95 0.21
N SER A 123 4.56 14.60 0.76
CA SER A 123 3.98 14.29 2.07
C SER A 123 2.98 13.13 2.06
N LEU A 124 2.67 12.60 0.87
CA LEU A 124 1.82 11.43 0.66
C LEU A 124 2.63 10.18 0.41
N LEU A 125 2.31 9.10 1.14
CA LEU A 125 2.82 7.75 0.94
C LEU A 125 1.68 6.82 0.51
N PHE A 126 1.88 6.08 -0.57
CA PHE A 126 0.98 5.01 -0.97
C PHE A 126 1.51 3.68 -0.47
N THR A 127 0.60 2.78 -0.08
CA THR A 127 0.93 1.44 0.36
C THR A 127 -0.06 0.45 -0.22
N ALA A 128 0.43 -0.67 -0.72
CA ALA A 128 -0.36 -1.80 -1.19
C ALA A 128 0.08 -3.05 -0.45
N ALA A 129 -0.89 -3.92 -0.13
CA ALA A 129 -0.67 -5.19 0.52
C ALA A 129 -1.52 -6.26 -0.16
N ALA A 130 -0.95 -7.46 -0.31
CA ALA A 130 -1.66 -8.62 -0.86
C ALA A 130 -1.17 -9.93 -0.28
N THR A 131 -2.03 -10.95 -0.28
CA THR A 131 -1.70 -12.33 0.12
C THR A 131 -0.96 -13.12 -0.98
N SER A 132 -0.74 -12.51 -2.15
CA SER A 132 0.03 -13.11 -3.24
C SER A 132 0.77 -12.05 -4.08
N PRO A 133 1.91 -12.38 -4.73
CA PRO A 133 2.62 -11.45 -5.59
C PRO A 133 1.78 -10.98 -6.77
N SER A 134 1.00 -11.88 -7.38
CA SER A 134 0.12 -11.56 -8.51
C SER A 134 -1.01 -10.61 -8.10
N GLY A 135 -1.56 -10.78 -6.90
CA GLY A 135 -2.55 -9.86 -6.34
C GLY A 135 -1.96 -8.47 -6.09
N LEU A 136 -0.75 -8.40 -5.52
CA LEU A 136 -0.05 -7.12 -5.31
C LEU A 136 0.17 -6.39 -6.63
N ASN A 137 0.72 -7.09 -7.63
CA ASN A 137 0.98 -6.51 -8.93
C ASN A 137 -0.30 -6.03 -9.61
N ALA A 138 -1.36 -6.84 -9.60
CA ALA A 138 -2.65 -6.46 -10.17
C ALA A 138 -3.23 -5.21 -9.49
N LEU A 139 -3.13 -5.10 -8.17
CA LEU A 139 -3.61 -3.95 -7.41
C LEU A 139 -2.83 -2.68 -7.74
N VAL A 140 -1.50 -2.75 -7.73
CA VAL A 140 -0.63 -1.60 -8.05
C VAL A 140 -0.82 -1.17 -9.49
N THR A 141 -0.80 -2.11 -10.44
CA THR A 141 -1.03 -1.84 -11.87
C THR A 141 -2.38 -1.16 -12.10
N THR A 142 -3.43 -1.65 -11.44
CA THR A 142 -4.77 -1.05 -11.54
C THR A 142 -4.78 0.38 -11.02
N PHE A 143 -4.18 0.60 -9.85
CA PHE A 143 -4.10 1.93 -9.26
C PHE A 143 -3.33 2.92 -10.13
N VAL A 144 -2.20 2.48 -10.69
CA VAL A 144 -1.41 3.27 -11.64
C VAL A 144 -2.26 3.63 -12.85
N ALA A 145 -2.98 2.68 -13.45
CA ALA A 145 -3.85 2.96 -14.58
C ALA A 145 -4.98 3.95 -14.24
N VAL A 146 -5.56 3.87 -13.04
CA VAL A 146 -6.55 4.87 -12.56
C VAL A 146 -5.91 6.23 -12.49
N ILE A 147 -4.75 6.33 -11.83
CA ILE A 147 -4.00 7.57 -11.68
C ILE A 147 -3.57 8.16 -13.04
N GLU A 148 -3.14 7.34 -13.99
CA GLU A 148 -2.80 7.77 -15.36
C GLU A 148 -4.01 8.31 -16.13
N ASN A 149 -5.19 7.72 -15.94
CA ASN A 149 -6.43 8.26 -16.50
C ASN A 149 -6.78 9.63 -15.89
N TRP A 150 -6.42 9.86 -14.63
CA TRP A 150 -6.47 11.18 -14.01
C TRP A 150 -5.40 12.14 -14.60
N HIS A 151 -4.23 11.66 -15.05
CA HIS A 151 -3.16 12.48 -15.63
C HIS A 151 -3.41 13.06 -17.02
N GLY A 152 -4.52 12.70 -17.68
CA GLY A 152 -5.11 13.57 -18.69
C GLY A 152 -5.44 14.99 -18.16
N ARG A 153 -5.37 15.17 -16.83
CA ARG A 153 -5.50 16.41 -16.04
C ARG A 153 -4.53 16.38 -14.82
N GLU A 154 -3.23 16.57 -15.07
CA GLU A 154 -2.13 16.93 -14.11
C GLU A 154 -2.03 16.18 -12.75
N VAL A 155 -1.36 15.01 -12.67
CA VAL A 155 -0.80 14.48 -11.39
C VAL A 155 0.45 13.57 -11.54
N ASN A 156 1.45 13.78 -12.42
CA ASN A 156 2.74 13.01 -12.44
C ASN A 156 2.81 11.62 -11.72
N ALA A 157 2.28 10.56 -12.32
CA ALA A 157 2.68 9.18 -12.08
C ALA A 157 3.21 8.64 -13.40
N THR A 158 4.47 8.91 -13.63
CA THR A 158 5.29 8.04 -14.46
C THR A 158 6.06 7.16 -13.46
N TYR A 159 6.46 5.95 -13.85
CA TYR A 159 7.35 5.04 -13.09
C TYR A 159 6.68 3.99 -12.18
N LEU A 160 5.74 3.19 -12.67
CA LEU A 160 5.46 1.87 -12.06
C LEU A 160 5.14 0.84 -13.15
N CYS A 161 6.14 0.55 -14.00
CA CYS A 161 6.14 -0.63 -14.87
C CYS A 161 7.39 -1.45 -14.50
N TRP A 162 7.20 -2.57 -13.79
CA TRP A 162 8.21 -3.61 -13.57
C TRP A 162 7.69 -4.92 -14.12
#